data_AF-A0A026X297-F1
#
_entry.id   AF-A0A026X297-F1
#
_cell.length_a   1.000
_cell.length_b   1.000
_cell.length_c   1.000
_cell.angle_alpha   90.00
_cell.angle_beta   90.00
_cell.angle_gamma   90.00
#
_symmetry.space_group_name_H-M   'P 1'
#
loop_
_entity.id
_entity.type
_entity.pdbx_description
1 polymer ?
#
loop_
_entity_poly.entity_id
_entity_poly.type
_entity_poly.pdbx_seq_one_letter_code
_entity_poly.pdbx_strand_id
1 'polypeptide(L)'
;MSHSNVVYKISCNDCEASYVGQTKRQLQTRIGEHRKDINKKTGSPSVISIHRIQSSHDFKWNEVEILDEESSYKKRLISEMVNIKKQSYPLNLQNDTLELPEDYLPILNLFPSH
;
A
#
# COMPACT_ATOMS: atom_id res chain seq x y z
N MET A 1 -12.90 -15.02 -5.49
CA MET A 1 -13.52 -14.33 -4.33
C MET A 1 -13.19 -12.86 -4.44
N SER A 2 -14.20 -11.97 -4.42
CA SER A 2 -13.99 -10.53 -4.47
C SER A 2 -13.88 -9.97 -3.06
N HIS A 3 -12.71 -9.46 -2.68
CA HIS A 3 -12.51 -8.78 -1.39
C HIS A 3 -12.76 -7.28 -1.51
N SER A 4 -13.33 -6.67 -0.49
CA SER A 4 -13.63 -5.23 -0.39
C SER A 4 -13.42 -4.77 1.05
N ASN A 5 -13.23 -3.47 1.28
CA ASN A 5 -12.90 -2.92 2.61
C ASN A 5 -11.59 -3.48 3.19
N VAL A 6 -10.58 -3.64 2.32
CA VAL A 6 -9.30 -4.26 2.69
C VAL A 6 -8.18 -3.23 2.74
N VAL A 7 -7.19 -3.51 3.59
CA VAL A 7 -5.82 -3.00 3.50
C VAL A 7 -5.01 -4.06 2.76
N TYR A 8 -4.26 -3.65 1.75
CA TYR A 8 -3.53 -4.55 0.87
C TYR A 8 -2.09 -4.08 0.65
N LYS A 9 -1.22 -5.01 0.28
CA LYS A 9 0.19 -4.78 -0.04
C LYS A 9 0.49 -5.21 -1.47
N ILE A 10 1.23 -4.36 -2.18
CA ILE A 10 1.81 -4.67 -3.49
C ILE A 10 3.33 -4.62 -3.34
N SER A 11 3.98 -5.77 -3.44
CA SER A 11 5.43 -5.88 -3.36
C SER A 11 6.08 -5.64 -4.72
N CYS A 12 7.21 -4.95 -4.74
CA CYS A 12 8.09 -4.91 -5.91
C CYS A 12 8.62 -6.33 -6.18
N ASN A 13 8.81 -6.67 -7.46
CA ASN A 13 9.33 -7.96 -7.84
C ASN A 13 10.87 -8.01 -7.79
N ASP A 14 11.52 -6.85 -7.89
CA ASP A 14 12.95 -6.72 -8.14
C ASP A 14 13.72 -6.13 -6.94
N CYS A 15 13.01 -5.65 -5.91
CA CYS A 15 13.59 -5.22 -4.63
C CYS A 15 12.61 -5.38 -3.47
N GLU A 16 13.06 -5.07 -2.25
CA GLU A 16 12.27 -5.22 -1.01
C GLU A 16 11.22 -4.11 -0.81
N ALA A 17 11.12 -3.17 -1.75
CA ALA A 17 10.15 -2.08 -1.66
C ALA A 17 8.71 -2.59 -1.79
N SER A 18 7.78 -1.96 -1.07
CA SER A 18 6.36 -2.30 -1.18
C SER A 18 5.47 -1.08 -1.00
N TYR A 19 4.28 -1.15 -1.59
CA TYR A 19 3.23 -0.15 -1.39
C TYR A 19 2.09 -0.78 -0.59
N VAL A 20 1.61 -0.08 0.43
CA VAL A 20 0.41 -0.44 1.19
C VAL A 20 -0.69 0.56 0.87
N GLY A 21 -1.90 0.07 0.60
CA GLY A 21 -3.06 0.92 0.37
C GLY A 21 -4.33 0.31 0.91
N GLN A 22 -5.39 1.11 1.07
CA GLN A 22 -6.73 0.61 1.37
C GLN A 22 -7.73 0.83 0.24
N THR A 23 -8.80 0.03 0.23
CA THR A 23 -9.93 0.23 -0.66
C THR A 23 -11.26 -0.19 -0.04
N LYS A 24 -12.28 0.66 -0.17
CA LYS A 24 -13.69 0.28 0.05
C LYS A 24 -14.23 -0.61 -1.07
N ARG A 25 -13.74 -0.40 -2.30
CA ARG A 25 -14.18 -1.11 -3.51
C ARG A 25 -13.50 -2.48 -3.61
N GLN A 26 -13.91 -3.27 -4.59
CA GLN A 26 -13.26 -4.54 -4.90
C GLN A 26 -11.77 -4.35 -5.14
N LEU A 27 -10.95 -5.17 -4.48
CA LEU A 27 -9.49 -5.11 -4.56
C LEU A 27 -9.01 -5.15 -6.01
N GLN A 28 -9.53 -6.09 -6.81
CA GLN A 28 -9.15 -6.22 -8.23
C GLN A 28 -9.38 -4.93 -9.04
N THR A 29 -10.46 -4.19 -8.77
CA THR A 29 -10.70 -2.89 -9.42
C THR A 29 -9.59 -1.90 -9.07
N ARG A 30 -9.20 -1.83 -7.80
CA ARG A 30 -8.13 -0.92 -7.33
C ARG A 30 -6.77 -1.29 -7.94
N ILE A 31 -6.45 -2.57 -8.01
CA ILE A 31 -5.21 -3.05 -8.66
C ILE A 31 -5.21 -2.72 -10.16
N GLY A 32 -6.35 -2.90 -10.83
CA GLY A 32 -6.50 -2.52 -12.24
C GLY A 32 -6.29 -1.03 -12.51
N GLU A 33 -6.67 -0.16 -11.57
CA GLU A 33 -6.40 1.28 -11.68
C GLU A 33 -4.91 1.60 -11.57
N HIS A 34 -4.22 1.02 -10.60
CA HIS A 34 -2.76 1.20 -10.47
C HIS A 34 -2.04 0.75 -11.74
N ARG A 35 -2.41 -0.40 -12.31
CA ARG A 35 -1.86 -0.86 -13.60
C ARG A 35 -2.12 0.10 -14.75
N LYS A 36 -3.29 0.73 -14.81
CA LYS A 36 -3.63 1.72 -15.84
C LYS A 36 -2.86 3.03 -15.65
N ASP A 37 -2.65 3.45 -14.41
CA ASP A 37 -1.93 4.67 -14.07
C ASP A 37 -0.49 4.67 -14.60
N ILE A 38 0.18 3.51 -14.57
CA ILE A 38 1.55 3.32 -15.07
C ILE A 38 1.70 3.74 -16.54
N ASN A 39 0.68 3.50 -17.36
CA ASN A 39 0.70 3.77 -18.79
C ASN A 39 0.09 5.14 -19.14
N LYS A 40 -0.31 5.92 -18.14
CA LYS A 40 -1.01 7.18 -18.34
C LYS A 40 -0.02 8.24 -18.85
N LYS A 41 -0.40 8.93 -19.93
CA LYS A 41 0.42 9.98 -20.56
C LYS A 41 0.24 11.37 -19.95
N THR A 42 -0.74 11.55 -19.07
CA THR A 42 -1.15 12.85 -18.54
C THR A 42 -1.45 12.79 -17.04
N GLY A 43 -1.19 13.89 -16.34
CA GLY A 43 -1.32 13.98 -14.88
C GLY A 43 -0.08 13.47 -14.14
N SER A 44 -0.10 13.60 -12.81
CA SER A 44 1.00 13.16 -11.96
C SER A 44 0.98 11.63 -11.77
N PRO A 45 2.10 10.93 -11.97
CA PRO A 45 2.18 9.49 -11.74
C PRO A 45 2.03 9.15 -10.26
N SER A 46 1.41 8.02 -9.94
CA SER A 46 1.42 7.47 -8.58
C SER A 46 2.83 7.07 -8.12
N VAL A 47 3.03 6.90 -6.81
CA VAL A 47 4.32 6.43 -6.25
C VAL A 47 4.76 5.08 -6.80
N ILE A 48 3.80 4.19 -7.10
CA ILE A 48 4.04 2.90 -7.76
C ILE A 48 4.59 3.14 -9.17
N SER A 49 3.93 4.00 -9.95
CA SER A 49 4.35 4.36 -11.31
C SER A 49 5.73 5.02 -11.31
N ILE A 50 6.00 5.93 -10.37
CA ILE A 50 7.30 6.59 -10.22
C ILE A 50 8.40 5.55 -9.97
N HIS A 51 8.21 4.66 -8.98
CA HIS A 51 9.20 3.64 -8.64
C HIS A 51 9.52 2.73 -9.83
N ARG A 52 8.48 2.25 -10.53
CA ARG A 52 8.62 1.42 -11.74
C ARG A 52 9.41 2.13 -12.84
N ILE A 53 9.07 3.39 -13.15
CA ILE A 53 9.72 4.15 -14.22
C ILE A 53 11.18 4.44 -13.89
N GLN A 54 11.47 4.88 -12.66
CA GLN A 54 12.82 5.28 -12.25
C GLN A 54 13.77 4.10 -12.07
N SER A 55 13.25 2.98 -11.55
CA SER A 55 14.06 1.80 -11.22
C SER A 55 14.04 0.75 -12.33
N SER A 56 13.17 0.90 -13.34
CA SER A 56 12.88 -0.15 -14.34
C SER A 56 12.44 -1.48 -13.71
N HIS A 57 11.79 -1.42 -12.55
CA HIS A 57 11.25 -2.58 -11.83
C HIS A 57 9.80 -2.86 -12.21
N ASP A 58 9.29 -4.04 -11.88
CA ASP A 58 7.85 -4.34 -11.91
C ASP A 58 7.34 -4.77 -10.53
N PHE A 59 6.03 -4.97 -10.43
CA PHE A 59 5.34 -5.34 -9.21
C PHE A 59 4.70 -6.72 -9.32
N LYS A 60 4.52 -7.39 -8.18
CA LYS A 60 3.86 -8.69 -8.08
C LYS A 60 2.34 -8.55 -8.15
N TRP A 61 1.84 -8.15 -9.30
CA TRP A 61 0.42 -7.83 -9.52
C TRP A 61 -0.58 -8.96 -9.26
N ASN A 62 -0.11 -10.21 -9.35
CA ASN A 62 -0.93 -11.41 -9.14
C ASN A 62 -0.76 -11.99 -7.73
N GLU A 63 0.15 -11.45 -6.92
CA GLU A 63 0.46 -11.88 -5.55
C GLU A 63 0.21 -10.71 -4.57
N VAL A 64 -0.89 -9.98 -4.78
CA VAL A 64 -1.30 -8.90 -3.88
C VAL A 64 -1.78 -9.51 -2.56
N GLU A 65 -1.16 -9.11 -1.47
CA GLU A 65 -1.47 -9.61 -0.13
C GLU A 65 -2.58 -8.74 0.50
N ILE A 66 -3.54 -9.38 1.16
CA ILE A 66 -4.51 -8.69 2.03
C ILE A 66 -3.92 -8.70 3.45
N LEU A 67 -3.64 -7.52 3.98
CA LEU A 67 -3.07 -7.36 5.32
C LEU A 67 -4.15 -7.27 6.41
N ASP A 68 -5.33 -6.73 6.05
CA ASP A 68 -6.46 -6.58 6.96
C ASP A 68 -7.77 -6.40 6.18
N GLU A 69 -8.91 -6.76 6.78
CA GLU A 69 -10.25 -6.54 6.26
C GLU A 69 -11.12 -5.84 7.32
N GLU A 70 -11.39 -4.55 7.13
CA GLU A 70 -12.05 -3.70 8.11
C GLU A 70 -13.07 -2.80 7.42
N SER A 71 -14.35 -3.01 7.71
CA SER A 71 -15.47 -2.27 7.11
C SER A 71 -15.49 -0.77 7.43
N SER A 72 -15.11 -0.40 8.66
CA SER A 72 -15.12 0.98 9.15
C SER A 72 -13.99 1.77 8.49
N TYR A 73 -14.36 2.83 7.76
CA TYR A 73 -13.39 3.68 7.07
C TYR A 73 -12.32 4.24 8.02
N LYS A 74 -12.71 4.77 9.18
CA LYS A 74 -11.78 5.36 10.15
C LYS A 74 -10.80 4.32 10.71
N LYS A 75 -11.29 3.12 11.05
CA LYS A 75 -10.42 2.04 11.54
C LYS A 75 -9.50 1.53 10.43
N ARG A 76 -9.99 1.44 9.20
CA ARG A 76 -9.21 1.02 8.04
C ARG A 76 -8.11 2.02 7.69
N LEU A 77 -8.32 3.33 7.85
CA LEU A 77 -7.25 4.34 7.73
C LEU A 77 -6.14 4.11 8.77
N ILE A 78 -6.52 3.87 10.03
CA ILE A 78 -5.54 3.55 11.09
C ILE A 78 -4.79 2.26 10.77
N SER A 79 -5.50 1.24 10.31
CA SER A 79 -4.91 -0.03 9.89
C SER A 79 -3.94 0.14 8.72
N GLU A 80 -4.29 0.94 7.71
CA GLU A 80 -3.38 1.31 6.61
C GLU A 80 -2.11 1.98 7.13
N MET A 81 -2.23 2.99 7.99
CA MET A 81 -1.07 3.69 8.57
C MET A 81 -0.15 2.76 9.35
N VAL A 82 -0.72 1.91 10.20
CA VAL A 82 0.03 0.91 10.97
C VAL A 82 0.75 -0.06 10.02
N ASN A 83 0.07 -0.54 8.99
CA ASN A 83 0.67 -1.45 8.01
C ASN A 83 1.74 -0.79 7.14
N ILE A 84 1.64 0.52 6.85
CA ILE A 84 2.73 1.28 6.20
C ILE A 84 3.96 1.33 7.09
N LYS A 85 3.81 1.72 8.37
CA LYS A 85 4.94 1.82 9.32
C LYS A 85 5.65 0.49 9.58
N LYS A 86 4.92 -0.60 9.37
CA LYS A 86 5.39 -1.98 9.51
C LYS A 86 6.24 -2.48 8.34
N GLN A 87 6.32 -1.75 7.22
CA GLN A 87 7.15 -2.13 6.09
C GLN A 87 8.60 -1.66 6.28
N SER A 88 9.57 -2.47 5.86
CA SER A 88 10.99 -2.09 5.86
C SER A 88 11.31 -0.99 4.85
N TYR A 89 10.69 -1.06 3.66
CA TYR A 89 10.93 -0.13 2.55
C TYR A 89 9.59 0.32 1.91
N PRO A 90 8.78 1.14 2.62
CA PRO A 90 7.50 1.60 2.09
C PRO A 90 7.69 2.63 0.97
N LEU A 91 6.94 2.47 -0.12
CA LEU A 91 6.83 3.44 -1.23
C LEU A 91 5.83 4.57 -0.92
N ASN A 92 4.99 4.40 0.09
CA ASN A 92 4.01 5.39 0.56
C ASN A 92 4.68 6.74 0.90
N LEU A 93 3.92 7.82 0.73
CA LEU A 93 4.41 9.14 1.11
C LEU A 93 4.35 9.29 2.64
N GLN A 94 5.26 10.05 3.23
CA GLN A 94 5.23 10.29 4.69
C GLN A 94 3.88 10.87 5.16
N ASN A 95 3.25 11.69 4.30
CA ASN A 95 1.93 12.27 4.52
C ASN A 95 0.83 11.22 4.73
N ASP A 96 1.01 10.00 4.20
CA ASP A 96 0.05 8.90 4.35
C ASP A 96 -0.02 8.37 5.80
N THR A 97 0.88 8.81 6.69
CA THR A 97 0.94 8.36 8.09
C THR A 97 0.89 9.47 9.14
N LEU A 98 0.64 10.72 8.74
CA LEU A 98 0.70 11.87 9.66
C LEU A 98 -0.33 11.84 10.79
N GLU A 99 -1.47 11.19 10.58
CA GLU A 99 -2.51 11.10 11.60
C GLU A 99 -2.23 10.04 12.67
N LEU A 100 -1.17 9.24 12.52
CA LEU A 100 -0.73 8.28 13.53
C LEU A 100 0.29 8.93 14.47
N PRO A 101 -0.03 9.14 15.76
CA PRO A 101 0.91 9.76 16.69
C PRO A 101 2.17 8.92 16.87
N GLU A 102 3.33 9.59 16.91
CA GLU A 102 4.63 8.91 17.03
C GLU A 102 4.79 8.13 18.33
N ASP A 103 4.03 8.49 19.38
CA ASP A 103 4.01 7.81 20.67
C ASP A 103 3.60 6.33 20.57
N TYR A 104 2.91 5.94 19.49
CA TYR A 104 2.54 4.55 19.23
C TYR A 104 3.65 3.73 18.55
N LEU A 105 4.68 4.37 17.97
CA LEU A 105 5.75 3.67 17.24
C LEU A 105 6.51 2.64 18.10
N PRO A 106 6.86 2.91 19.37
CA PRO A 106 7.50 1.91 20.22
C PRO A 106 6.66 0.64 20.39
N ILE A 107 5.32 0.77 20.48
CA ILE A 107 4.41 -0.37 20.60
C ILE A 107 4.36 -1.16 19.28
N LEU A 108 4.32 -0.46 18.15
CA LEU A 108 4.31 -1.12 16.83
C LEU A 108 5.58 -1.93 16.58
N ASN A 109 6.73 -1.43 17.04
CA ASN A 109 8.01 -2.12 16.91
C ASN A 109 8.10 -3.42 17.73
N LEU A 110 7.20 -3.64 18.71
CA LEU A 110 7.09 -4.92 19.42
C LEU A 110 6.44 -6.01 18.56
N PHE A 111 5.77 -5.64 17.46
CA PHE A 111 5.06 -6.55 16.57
C PHE A 111 5.51 -6.36 15.11
N PRO A 112 6.77 -6.70 14.78
CA PRO A 112 7.28 -6.60 13.42
C PRO A 112 6.48 -7.48 12.47
N SER A 113 6.37 -7.04 11.22
CA SER A 113 5.85 -7.87 10.12
C SER A 113 6.73 -9.11 9.95
N HIS A 114 6.09 -10.26 9.73
CA HIS A 114 6.77 -11.50 9.32
C HIS A 114 7.29 -11.40 7.88
#